data_AF-A0A538S1D4-F1
#
_entry.id   AF-A0A538S1D4-F1
#
_cell.length_a   1.000
_cell.length_b   1.000
_cell.length_c   1.000
_cell.angle_alpha   90.00
_cell.angle_beta   90.00
_cell.angle_gamma   90.00
#
_symmetry.space_group_name_H-M   'P 1'
#
loop_
_entity.id
_entity.type
_entity.pdbx_description
1 polymer ?
#
loop_
_entity_poly.entity_id
_entity_poly.type
_entity_poly.pdbx_seq_one_letter_code
_entity_poly.pdbx_strand_id
1 'polypeptide(L)'
;MEKLKQLLAPLTETLPPGVRDFLDAGGWWLVLGVLGLVILLVLWAILDRAWRFFRRKPARPEDAERELEEDLASYPPPPEPPGRQALTVYHIPVRLRLVVLAPAGTETSVDMKEVPRLLDQVVPGLSTIAGHDQAQIRLWPAQLSQQGFAITFQRRVERPEQEGQPSHWSLVAGRAHVGKQSILLGLALWTDQPTTLDQVVLEPYQWLDVVRIKSAEA
;
A
#
# COMPACT_ATOMS: atom_id res chain seq x y z
N MET A 1 47.53 -37.15 5.78
CA MET A 1 47.93 -36.82 7.16
C MET A 1 49.34 -36.27 7.24
N GLU A 2 50.36 -36.96 6.74
CA GLU A 2 51.76 -36.48 6.84
C GLU A 2 52.02 -35.12 6.19
N LYS A 3 51.45 -34.85 5.01
CA LYS A 3 51.53 -33.53 4.35
C LYS A 3 50.86 -32.41 5.16
N LEU A 4 49.79 -32.72 5.90
CA LEU A 4 49.08 -31.75 6.75
C LEU A 4 49.88 -31.46 8.02
N LYS A 5 50.50 -32.51 8.61
CA LYS A 5 51.41 -32.39 9.74
C LYS A 5 52.65 -31.56 9.38
N GLN A 6 53.23 -31.75 8.19
CA GLN A 6 54.37 -30.94 7.72
C GLN A 6 54.01 -29.47 7.51
N LEU A 7 52.83 -29.16 6.99
CA LEU A 7 52.38 -27.77 6.76
C LEU A 7 52.06 -27.03 8.06
N LEU A 8 51.61 -27.74 9.10
CA LEU A 8 51.23 -27.17 10.39
C LEU A 8 52.33 -27.30 11.46
N ALA A 9 53.44 -27.98 11.14
CA ALA A 9 54.62 -28.14 12.01
C ALA A 9 55.03 -26.86 12.75
N PRO A 10 55.20 -25.69 12.09
CA PRO A 10 55.64 -24.46 12.77
C PRO A 10 54.62 -23.93 13.79
N LEU A 11 53.34 -24.27 13.67
CA LEU A 11 52.28 -23.89 14.61
C LEU A 11 52.16 -24.90 15.75
N THR A 12 52.37 -26.19 15.48
CA THR A 12 52.29 -27.25 16.49
C THR A 12 53.47 -27.28 17.46
N GLU A 13 54.66 -26.80 17.05
CA GLU A 13 55.85 -26.75 17.91
C GLU A 13 55.74 -25.74 19.05
N THR A 14 54.89 -24.72 18.90
CA THR A 14 54.59 -23.72 19.95
C THR A 14 53.54 -24.17 20.97
N LEU A 15 52.88 -25.31 20.75
CA LEU A 15 51.80 -25.77 21.63
C LEU A 15 52.33 -26.47 22.89
N PRO A 16 51.62 -26.42 24.04
CA PRO A 16 52.00 -27.14 25.25
C PRO A 16 52.17 -28.65 25.00
N PRO A 17 53.10 -29.32 25.71
CA PRO A 17 53.45 -30.73 25.44
C PRO A 17 52.24 -31.67 25.50
N GLY A 18 51.32 -31.49 26.45
CA GLY A 18 50.11 -32.32 26.55
C GLY A 18 49.15 -32.22 25.35
N VAL A 19 49.21 -31.15 24.56
CA VAL A 19 48.40 -31.02 23.33
C VAL A 19 49.08 -31.74 22.16
N ARG A 20 50.42 -31.79 22.13
CA ARG A 20 51.18 -32.51 21.10
C ARG A 20 51.01 -34.01 21.25
N ASP A 21 51.11 -34.52 22.48
CA ASP A 21 50.91 -35.94 22.78
C ASP A 21 49.49 -36.39 22.38
N PHE A 22 48.48 -35.55 22.62
CA PHE A 22 47.10 -35.78 22.19
C PHE A 22 46.93 -35.79 20.67
N LEU A 23 47.57 -34.86 19.95
CA LEU A 23 47.53 -34.80 18.49
C LEU A 23 48.23 -36.03 17.86
N ASP A 24 49.35 -36.47 18.42
CA ASP A 24 50.08 -37.64 17.92
C ASP A 24 49.45 -38.98 18.28
N ALA A 25 48.70 -39.07 19.38
CA ALA A 25 47.89 -40.23 19.75
C ALA A 25 46.60 -40.41 18.89
N GLY A 26 46.39 -39.57 17.88
CA GLY A 26 45.25 -39.66 16.96
C GLY A 26 44.20 -38.54 17.09
N GLY A 27 44.44 -37.53 17.92
CA GLY A 27 43.55 -36.38 18.14
C GLY A 27 43.23 -35.55 16.90
N TRP A 28 44.01 -35.71 15.81
CA TRP A 28 43.73 -35.08 14.51
C TRP A 28 42.36 -35.44 13.93
N TRP A 29 41.85 -36.65 14.16
CA TRP A 29 40.50 -37.02 13.71
C TRP A 29 39.42 -36.23 14.43
N LEU A 30 39.63 -35.93 15.72
CA LEU A 30 38.71 -35.11 16.51
C LEU A 30 38.75 -33.66 16.04
N VAL A 31 39.95 -33.12 15.76
CA VAL A 31 40.11 -31.77 15.20
C VAL A 31 39.44 -31.64 13.84
N LEU A 32 39.64 -32.61 12.93
CA LEU A 32 38.99 -32.62 11.62
C LEU A 32 37.46 -32.78 11.73
N GLY A 33 36.99 -33.59 12.67
CA GLY A 33 35.55 -33.75 12.95
C GLY A 33 34.92 -32.45 13.45
N VAL A 34 35.55 -31.78 14.40
CA VAL A 34 35.09 -30.48 14.93
C VAL A 34 35.13 -29.41 13.83
N LEU A 35 36.20 -29.35 13.04
CA LEU A 35 36.33 -28.39 11.95
C LEU A 35 35.26 -28.62 10.88
N GLY A 36 35.00 -29.88 10.51
CA GLY A 36 33.92 -30.23 9.58
C GLY A 36 32.53 -29.83 10.10
N LEU A 37 32.27 -30.05 11.39
CA LEU A 37 31.02 -29.65 12.03
C LEU A 37 30.83 -28.13 12.04
N VAL A 38 31.88 -27.37 12.35
CA VAL A 38 31.84 -25.90 12.32
C VAL A 38 31.56 -25.39 10.90
N ILE A 39 32.23 -25.94 9.89
CA ILE A 39 31.99 -25.59 8.49
C ILE A 39 30.54 -25.88 8.10
N LEU A 40 30.01 -27.04 8.51
CA LEU A 40 28.62 -27.43 8.23
C LEU A 40 27.61 -26.46 8.88
N LEU A 41 27.83 -26.07 10.14
CA LEU A 41 26.97 -25.11 10.83
C LEU A 41 26.99 -23.73 10.18
N VAL A 42 28.17 -23.27 9.74
CA VAL A 42 28.31 -22.00 9.02
C VAL A 42 27.60 -22.05 7.67
N LEU A 43 27.77 -23.12 6.89
CA LEU A 43 27.06 -23.34 5.63
C LEU A 43 25.55 -23.35 5.85
N TRP A 44 25.07 -24.07 6.87
CA TRP A 44 23.65 -24.13 7.21
C TRP A 44 23.10 -22.76 7.62
N ALA A 45 23.84 -21.99 8.42
CA ALA A 45 23.44 -20.64 8.81
C ALA A 45 23.36 -19.66 7.63
N ILE A 46 24.30 -19.76 6.68
CA ILE A 46 24.28 -18.96 5.44
C ILE A 46 23.09 -19.37 4.58
N LEU A 47 22.84 -20.67 4.43
CA LEU A 47 21.70 -21.19 3.66
C LEU A 47 20.37 -20.77 4.27
N ASP A 48 20.19 -20.92 5.59
CA ASP A 48 18.96 -20.52 6.28
C ASP A 48 18.74 -19.00 6.17
N ARG A 49 19.82 -18.20 6.29
CA ARG A 49 19.73 -16.75 6.13
C ARG A 49 19.39 -16.33 4.70
N ALA A 50 19.99 -16.98 3.69
CA ALA A 50 19.66 -16.76 2.28
C ALA A 50 18.21 -17.17 1.98
N TRP A 51 17.77 -18.31 2.54
CA TRP A 51 16.42 -18.81 2.32
C TRP A 51 15.36 -17.96 3.02
N ARG A 52 15.63 -17.41 4.20
CA ARG A 52 14.76 -16.41 4.86
C ARG A 52 14.64 -15.11 4.06
N PHE A 53 15.71 -14.69 3.38
CA PHE A 53 15.68 -13.50 2.53
C PHE A 53 14.83 -13.73 1.26
N PHE A 54 14.90 -14.93 0.69
CA PHE A 54 14.03 -15.35 -0.42
C PHE A 54 12.60 -15.69 0.01
N ARG A 55 12.37 -16.08 1.27
CA ARG A 55 11.05 -16.26 1.89
C ARG A 55 10.60 -14.99 2.61
N ARG A 56 10.70 -13.82 1.96
CA ARG A 56 9.82 -12.71 2.31
C ARG A 56 8.39 -13.23 2.13
N LYS A 57 7.74 -13.53 3.26
CA LYS A 57 6.36 -13.98 3.29
C LYS A 57 5.54 -12.98 2.46
N PRO A 58 4.71 -13.41 1.50
CA PRO A 58 3.68 -12.52 0.98
C PRO A 58 2.90 -12.00 2.20
N ALA A 59 2.61 -10.69 2.21
CA ALA A 59 1.81 -10.08 3.26
C ALA A 59 0.59 -10.97 3.52
N ARG A 60 0.27 -11.22 4.80
CA ARG A 60 -0.90 -12.04 5.11
C ARG A 60 -2.11 -11.38 4.45
N PRO A 61 -3.05 -12.14 3.87
CA PRO A 61 -4.25 -11.58 3.25
C PRO A 61 -4.99 -10.61 4.18
N GLU A 62 -5.00 -10.91 5.49
CA GLU A 62 -5.58 -10.07 6.54
C GLU A 62 -4.94 -8.68 6.66
N ASP A 63 -3.62 -8.56 6.42
CA ASP A 63 -2.92 -7.28 6.48
C ASP A 63 -3.20 -6.43 5.23
N ALA A 64 -3.32 -7.07 4.05
CA ALA A 64 -3.68 -6.42 2.80
C ALA A 64 -5.14 -5.91 2.80
N GLU A 65 -6.03 -6.58 3.53
CA GLU A 65 -7.42 -6.14 3.68
C GLU A 65 -7.58 -4.93 4.61
N ARG A 66 -6.76 -4.83 5.67
CA ARG A 66 -6.72 -3.65 6.55
C ARG A 66 -6.16 -2.41 5.87
N GLU A 67 -5.27 -2.57 4.89
CA GLU A 67 -4.73 -1.47 4.10
C GLU A 67 -5.80 -0.76 3.23
N LEU A 68 -6.99 -1.37 3.08
CA LEU A 68 -8.11 -0.79 2.36
C LEU A 68 -9.12 -0.07 3.27
N GLU A 69 -8.99 -0.19 4.59
CA GLU A 69 -9.90 0.44 5.55
C GLU A 69 -9.48 1.90 5.78
N GLU A 70 -10.43 2.82 5.59
CA GLU A 70 -10.22 4.25 5.76
C GLU A 70 -11.25 4.80 6.75
N ASP A 71 -10.79 5.27 7.90
CA ASP A 71 -11.64 5.92 8.90
C ASP A 71 -11.67 7.42 8.67
N LEU A 72 -12.79 7.93 8.16
CA LEU A 72 -12.97 9.35 7.87
C LEU A 72 -13.07 10.21 9.13
N ALA A 73 -13.34 9.64 10.31
CA ALA A 73 -13.32 10.38 11.57
C ALA A 73 -11.90 10.84 11.93
N SER A 74 -10.87 10.11 11.46
CA SER A 74 -9.47 10.44 11.68
C SER A 74 -8.94 11.52 10.74
N TYR A 75 -9.69 11.87 9.68
CA TYR A 75 -9.24 12.83 8.68
C TYR A 75 -9.36 14.25 9.22
N PRO A 76 -8.36 15.12 8.98
CA PRO A 76 -8.46 16.51 9.41
C PRO A 76 -9.62 17.21 8.71
N PRO A 77 -10.20 18.27 9.30
CA PRO A 77 -11.17 19.11 8.60
C PRO A 77 -10.53 19.72 7.33
N PRO A 78 -11.34 20.10 6.33
CA PRO A 78 -10.84 20.73 5.12
C PRO A 78 -10.07 22.01 5.43
N PRO A 79 -8.98 22.32 4.69
CA PRO A 79 -8.19 23.53 4.94
C PRO A 79 -9.02 24.78 4.66
N GLU A 80 -8.85 25.80 5.51
CA GLU A 80 -9.41 27.14 5.33
C GLU A 80 -8.31 28.12 4.87
N PRO A 81 -8.61 29.09 3.98
CA PRO A 81 -9.92 29.37 3.35
C PRO A 81 -10.26 28.38 2.22
N PRO A 82 -11.55 28.30 1.80
CA PRO A 82 -11.94 27.54 0.62
C PRO A 82 -11.20 28.04 -0.63
N GLY A 83 -10.90 27.12 -1.54
CA GLY A 83 -10.19 27.44 -2.78
C GLY A 83 -11.00 28.34 -3.71
N ARG A 84 -10.33 28.93 -4.70
CA ARG A 84 -10.96 29.75 -5.77
C ARG A 84 -11.97 28.97 -6.63
N GLN A 85 -11.92 27.64 -6.56
CA GLN A 85 -12.82 26.74 -7.25
C GLN A 85 -13.48 25.85 -6.20
N ALA A 86 -14.80 25.75 -6.27
CA ALA A 86 -15.61 24.90 -5.41
C ALA A 86 -16.05 23.66 -6.18
N LEU A 87 -15.81 22.50 -5.59
CA LEU A 87 -16.38 21.25 -6.07
C LEU A 87 -17.85 21.18 -5.64
N THR A 88 -18.71 20.67 -6.51
CA THR A 88 -20.13 20.48 -6.22
C THR A 88 -20.58 19.09 -6.64
N VAL A 89 -21.45 18.47 -5.83
CA VAL A 89 -22.14 17.21 -6.15
C VAL A 89 -23.63 17.44 -6.04
N TYR A 90 -24.39 17.16 -7.11
CA TYR A 90 -25.81 17.51 -7.20
C TYR A 90 -26.09 18.97 -6.78
N HIS A 91 -25.20 19.88 -7.17
CA HIS A 91 -25.24 21.31 -6.83
C HIS A 91 -24.95 21.67 -5.35
N ILE A 92 -24.68 20.69 -4.49
CA ILE A 92 -24.26 20.91 -3.10
C ILE A 92 -22.75 21.16 -3.09
N PRO A 93 -22.26 22.25 -2.45
CA PRO A 93 -20.82 22.50 -2.33
C PRO A 93 -20.16 21.46 -1.43
N VAL A 94 -19.02 20.95 -1.87
CA VAL A 94 -18.26 19.91 -1.18
C VAL A 94 -16.76 20.19 -1.22
N ARG A 95 -16.04 19.64 -0.25
CA ARG A 95 -14.57 19.62 -0.17
C ARG A 95 -14.08 18.19 -0.37
N LEU A 96 -13.04 18.00 -1.17
CA LEU A 96 -12.52 16.68 -1.46
C LEU A 96 -11.53 16.24 -0.37
N ARG A 97 -11.76 15.09 0.27
CA ARG A 97 -10.91 14.63 1.39
C ARG A 97 -10.19 13.32 1.12
N LEU A 98 -10.83 12.41 0.39
CA LEU A 98 -10.25 11.12 0.00
C LEU A 98 -10.54 10.86 -1.48
N VAL A 99 -9.52 10.38 -2.18
CA VAL A 99 -9.60 9.86 -3.53
C VAL A 99 -9.05 8.44 -3.52
N VAL A 100 -9.90 7.48 -3.86
CA VAL A 100 -9.54 6.09 -4.06
C VAL A 100 -9.58 5.79 -5.55
N LEU A 101 -8.49 5.27 -6.11
CA LEU A 101 -8.47 4.75 -7.48
C LEU A 101 -8.17 3.25 -7.45
N ALA A 102 -8.91 2.49 -8.25
CA ALA A 102 -8.62 1.10 -8.54
C ALA A 102 -8.64 0.85 -10.06
N PRO A 103 -7.75 0.02 -10.59
CA PRO A 103 -7.86 -0.44 -11.97
C PRO A 103 -9.15 -1.25 -12.18
N ALA A 104 -9.81 -1.05 -13.33
CA ALA A 104 -10.92 -1.92 -13.74
C ALA A 104 -10.37 -3.15 -14.49
N GLY A 105 -10.51 -4.34 -13.90
CA GLY A 105 -9.97 -5.59 -14.45
C GLY A 105 -8.49 -5.80 -14.14
N THR A 106 -7.94 -6.91 -14.64
CA THR A 106 -6.61 -7.42 -14.25
C THR A 106 -5.44 -6.90 -15.08
N GLU A 107 -5.69 -6.30 -16.24
CA GLU A 107 -4.63 -5.93 -17.19
C GLU A 107 -4.10 -4.51 -17.04
N THR A 108 -4.76 -3.68 -16.22
CA THR A 108 -4.37 -2.28 -16.02
C THR A 108 -3.78 -2.13 -14.63
N SER A 109 -2.65 -1.44 -14.53
CA SER A 109 -2.05 -0.99 -13.28
C SER A 109 -2.04 0.53 -13.27
N VAL A 110 -2.33 1.15 -12.13
CA VAL A 110 -2.33 2.60 -11.96
C VAL A 110 -1.13 2.98 -11.11
N ASP A 111 -0.25 3.85 -11.61
CA ASP A 111 0.85 4.43 -10.83
C ASP A 111 0.37 5.73 -10.15
N MET A 112 0.86 6.00 -8.94
CA MET A 112 0.59 7.22 -8.17
C MET A 112 0.95 8.48 -8.96
N LYS A 113 1.98 8.41 -9.82
CA LYS A 113 2.41 9.52 -10.67
C LYS A 113 1.38 9.90 -11.75
N GLU A 114 0.54 8.95 -12.16
CA GLU A 114 -0.46 9.17 -13.19
C GLU A 114 -1.78 9.70 -12.62
N VAL A 115 -2.00 9.56 -11.30
CA VAL A 115 -3.25 9.93 -10.64
C VAL A 115 -3.72 11.35 -10.98
N PRO A 116 -2.89 12.42 -10.89
CA PRO A 116 -3.35 13.77 -11.21
C PRO A 116 -3.92 13.86 -12.63
N ARG A 117 -3.23 13.24 -13.59
CA ARG A 117 -3.64 13.20 -15.00
C ARG A 117 -4.91 12.36 -15.20
N LEU A 118 -5.10 11.29 -14.43
CA LEU A 118 -6.31 10.47 -14.49
C LEU A 118 -7.51 11.24 -13.95
N LEU A 119 -7.37 11.91 -12.80
CA LEU A 119 -8.45 12.70 -12.20
C LEU A 119 -8.94 13.80 -13.14
N ASP A 120 -8.03 14.53 -13.78
CA ASP A 120 -8.40 15.59 -14.72
C ASP A 120 -9.05 15.09 -16.01
N GLN A 121 -8.83 13.83 -16.38
CA GLN A 121 -9.54 13.21 -17.50
C GLN A 121 -10.96 12.77 -17.12
N VAL A 122 -11.23 12.50 -15.83
CA VAL A 122 -12.58 12.20 -15.35
C VAL A 122 -13.38 13.48 -15.15
N VAL A 123 -12.84 14.43 -14.38
CA VAL A 123 -13.42 15.75 -14.16
C VAL A 123 -12.30 16.80 -14.30
N PRO A 124 -12.33 17.65 -15.35
CA PRO A 124 -11.28 18.63 -15.59
C PRO A 124 -11.07 19.58 -14.41
N GLY A 125 -9.86 19.60 -13.84
CA GLY A 125 -9.50 20.45 -12.69
C GLY A 125 -9.61 19.75 -11.34
N LEU A 126 -10.08 18.50 -11.30
CA LEU A 126 -10.20 17.72 -10.06
C LEU A 126 -8.86 17.49 -9.38
N SER A 127 -7.76 17.35 -10.13
CA SER A 127 -6.42 17.21 -9.55
C SER A 127 -5.99 18.46 -8.78
N THR A 128 -6.38 19.64 -9.28
CA THR A 128 -6.06 20.93 -8.66
C THR A 128 -6.83 21.09 -7.35
N ILE A 129 -8.11 20.71 -7.34
CA ILE A 129 -8.93 20.69 -6.12
C ILE A 129 -8.38 19.68 -5.12
N ALA A 130 -8.06 18.46 -5.55
CA ALA A 130 -7.45 17.44 -4.69
C ALA A 130 -6.16 17.96 -4.02
N GLY A 131 -5.30 18.65 -4.77
CA GLY A 131 -4.09 19.25 -4.23
C GLY A 131 -4.37 20.39 -3.24
N HIS A 132 -5.30 21.28 -3.57
CA HIS A 132 -5.68 22.40 -2.70
C HIS A 132 -6.31 21.93 -1.39
N ASP A 133 -7.25 20.99 -1.48
CA ASP A 133 -7.92 20.43 -0.31
C ASP A 133 -7.03 19.44 0.45
N GLN A 134 -5.82 19.15 -0.03
CA GLN A 134 -4.93 18.15 0.55
C GLN A 134 -5.61 16.80 0.72
N ALA A 135 -6.34 16.38 -0.32
CA ALA A 135 -7.05 15.11 -0.33
C ALA A 135 -6.05 13.95 -0.22
N GLN A 136 -6.38 12.96 0.60
CA GLN A 136 -5.59 11.74 0.67
C GLN A 136 -5.86 10.91 -0.58
N ILE A 137 -4.80 10.42 -1.21
CA ILE A 137 -4.90 9.59 -2.41
C ILE A 137 -4.52 8.16 -2.03
N ARG A 138 -5.36 7.21 -2.43
CA ARG A 138 -5.17 5.78 -2.21
C ARG A 138 -5.34 5.01 -3.51
N LEU A 139 -4.43 4.05 -3.70
CA LEU A 139 -4.49 3.11 -4.81
C LEU A 139 -4.92 1.76 -4.27
N TRP A 140 -6.10 1.31 -4.68
CA TRP A 140 -6.65 0.02 -4.31
C TRP A 140 -6.31 -1.04 -5.35
N PRO A 141 -6.33 -2.33 -4.96
CA PRO A 141 -6.11 -3.43 -5.88
C PRO A 141 -7.19 -3.44 -6.96
N ALA A 142 -6.82 -4.00 -8.11
CA ALA A 142 -7.70 -4.18 -9.26
C ALA A 142 -9.02 -4.83 -8.85
N GLN A 143 -10.14 -4.26 -9.32
CA GLN A 143 -11.48 -4.78 -9.08
C GLN A 143 -12.11 -5.22 -10.39
N LEU A 144 -12.86 -6.33 -10.35
CA LEU A 144 -13.46 -6.93 -11.53
C LEU A 144 -14.74 -6.21 -12.01
N SER A 145 -15.41 -5.47 -11.13
CA SER A 145 -16.67 -4.81 -11.46
C SER A 145 -16.85 -3.46 -10.76
N GLN A 146 -17.61 -2.57 -11.40
CA GLN A 146 -18.01 -1.28 -10.85
C GLN A 146 -18.88 -1.43 -9.61
N GLN A 147 -19.89 -2.32 -9.68
CA GLN A 147 -20.79 -2.60 -8.56
C GLN A 147 -20.01 -3.11 -7.34
N GLY A 148 -19.10 -4.06 -7.55
CA GLY A 148 -18.28 -4.64 -6.48
C GLY A 148 -17.35 -3.61 -5.85
N PHE A 149 -16.77 -2.72 -6.68
CA PHE A 149 -15.98 -1.60 -6.19
C PHE A 149 -16.79 -0.62 -5.36
N ALA A 150 -17.97 -0.18 -5.83
CA ALA A 150 -18.80 0.77 -5.10
C ALA A 150 -19.18 0.22 -3.71
N ILE A 151 -19.63 -1.04 -3.64
CA ILE A 151 -19.95 -1.72 -2.38
C ILE A 151 -18.71 -1.82 -1.48
N THR A 152 -17.56 -2.18 -2.04
CA THR A 152 -16.30 -2.30 -1.27
C THR A 152 -15.85 -0.94 -0.75
N PHE A 153 -15.93 0.10 -1.57
CA PHE A 153 -15.62 1.48 -1.20
C PHE A 153 -16.47 1.95 -0.04
N GLN A 154 -17.80 1.80 -0.16
CA GLN A 154 -18.75 2.22 0.86
C GLN A 154 -18.61 1.45 2.17
N ARG A 155 -18.24 0.16 2.10
CA ARG A 155 -18.05 -0.68 3.30
C ARG A 155 -16.72 -0.41 4.01
N ARG A 156 -15.66 -0.12 3.27
CA ARG A 156 -14.30 0.02 3.82
C ARG A 156 -13.96 1.47 4.18
N VAL A 157 -14.69 2.44 3.63
CA VAL A 157 -14.57 3.84 4.01
C VAL A 157 -15.59 4.13 5.11
N GLU A 158 -15.15 4.06 6.36
CA GLU A 158 -15.98 4.24 7.54
C GLU A 158 -16.24 5.72 7.80
N ARG A 159 -17.50 6.04 8.07
CA ARG A 159 -17.96 7.39 8.45
C ARG A 159 -18.22 7.44 9.96
N PRO A 160 -18.04 8.61 10.60
CA PRO A 160 -18.35 8.77 12.01
C PRO A 160 -19.86 8.70 12.30
N GLU A 161 -20.70 9.15 11.39
CA GLU A 161 -22.16 9.08 11.55
C GLU A 161 -22.74 7.72 11.13
N GLN A 162 -23.87 7.35 11.74
CA GLN A 162 -24.57 6.11 11.40
C GLN A 162 -25.30 6.23 10.05
N GLU A 163 -25.40 5.11 9.35
CA GLU A 163 -26.14 5.03 8.09
C GLU A 163 -27.58 5.53 8.22
N GLY A 164 -28.01 6.38 7.29
CA GLY A 164 -29.34 6.98 7.29
C GLY A 164 -29.51 8.24 8.15
N GLN A 165 -28.50 8.62 8.94
CA GLN A 165 -28.48 9.92 9.61
C GLN A 165 -27.87 10.99 8.67
N PRO A 166 -28.30 12.27 8.79
CA PRO A 166 -27.61 13.35 8.10
C PRO A 166 -26.12 13.38 8.47
N SER A 167 -25.24 13.39 7.47
CA SER A 167 -23.79 13.34 7.65
C SER A 167 -23.13 14.47 6.86
N HIS A 168 -21.98 14.93 7.35
CA HIS A 168 -21.09 15.80 6.59
C HIS A 168 -20.36 15.06 5.47
N TRP A 169 -20.36 13.73 5.50
CA TRP A 169 -19.67 12.89 4.53
C TRP A 169 -20.60 12.37 3.46
N SER A 170 -20.21 12.60 2.21
CA SER A 170 -20.83 12.01 1.03
C SER A 170 -19.82 11.15 0.28
N LEU A 171 -20.19 9.90 0.03
CA LEU A 171 -19.35 8.92 -0.68
C LEU A 171 -19.83 8.78 -2.12
N VAL A 172 -18.98 9.12 -3.08
CA VAL A 172 -19.27 9.02 -4.50
C VAL A 172 -18.37 7.97 -5.13
N ALA A 173 -18.92 6.94 -5.74
CA ALA A 173 -18.14 5.88 -6.37
C ALA A 173 -18.66 5.57 -7.77
N GLY A 174 -17.77 5.23 -8.69
CA GLY A 174 -18.19 4.89 -10.04
C GLY A 174 -17.04 4.45 -10.93
N ARG A 175 -17.40 3.95 -12.10
CA ARG A 175 -16.43 3.69 -13.16
C ARG A 175 -16.25 4.96 -13.98
N ALA A 176 -15.02 5.29 -14.37
CA ALA A 176 -14.73 6.37 -15.29
C ALA A 176 -13.92 5.85 -16.49
N HIS A 177 -14.20 6.41 -17.66
CA HIS A 177 -13.44 6.11 -18.87
C HIS A 177 -12.35 7.16 -19.05
N VAL A 178 -11.11 6.71 -19.16
CA VAL A 178 -9.93 7.56 -19.32
C VAL A 178 -9.18 7.09 -20.57
N GLY A 179 -9.44 7.75 -21.69
CA GLY A 179 -8.95 7.33 -23.00
C GLY A 179 -9.47 5.92 -23.37
N LYS A 180 -8.55 4.95 -23.48
CA LYS A 180 -8.87 3.54 -23.77
C LYS A 180 -9.02 2.67 -22.53
N GLN A 181 -8.68 3.21 -21.36
CA GLN A 181 -8.69 2.49 -20.10
C GLN A 181 -9.94 2.82 -19.30
N SER A 182 -10.35 1.90 -18.45
CA SER A 182 -11.38 2.12 -17.45
C SER A 182 -10.73 2.09 -16.07
N ILE A 183 -11.09 3.07 -15.26
CA ILE A 183 -10.68 3.15 -13.86
C ILE A 183 -11.93 3.16 -12.99
N LEU A 184 -11.75 2.75 -11.75
CA LEU A 184 -12.77 2.82 -10.71
C LEU A 184 -12.33 3.91 -9.74
N LEU A 185 -13.23 4.85 -9.50
CA LEU A 185 -12.96 6.06 -8.75
C LEU A 185 -13.95 6.16 -7.59
N GLY A 186 -13.43 6.28 -6.38
CA GLY A 186 -14.17 6.58 -5.15
C GLY A 186 -13.71 7.93 -4.60
N LEU A 187 -14.64 8.79 -4.25
CA LEU A 187 -14.41 10.10 -3.66
C LEU A 187 -15.14 10.15 -2.31
N ALA A 188 -14.45 10.51 -1.24
CA ALA A 188 -15.10 10.94 0.00
C ALA A 188 -15.06 12.46 0.07
N LEU A 189 -16.25 13.02 0.23
CA LEU A 189 -16.52 14.44 0.11
C LEU A 189 -17.08 14.96 1.42
N TRP A 190 -16.63 16.13 1.84
CA TRP A 190 -17.09 16.82 3.03
C TRP A 190 -18.03 17.97 2.64
N THR A 191 -19.21 18.05 3.25
CA THR A 191 -20.17 19.14 3.10
C THR A 191 -20.14 20.07 4.31
N ASP A 192 -20.34 21.37 4.10
CA ASP A 192 -20.39 22.33 5.21
C ASP A 192 -21.61 22.12 6.12
N GLN A 193 -22.72 21.65 5.55
CA GLN A 193 -23.93 21.28 6.29
C GLN A 193 -24.18 19.77 6.18
N PRO A 194 -24.68 19.10 7.23
CA PRO A 194 -25.07 17.70 7.14
C PRO A 194 -26.13 17.50 6.05
N THR A 195 -25.95 16.48 5.23
CA THR A 195 -26.89 16.13 4.15
C THR A 195 -27.32 14.68 4.27
N THR A 196 -28.46 14.35 3.66
CA THR A 196 -28.90 12.96 3.47
C THR A 196 -28.29 12.33 2.20
N LEU A 197 -27.41 13.06 1.50
CA LEU A 197 -26.69 12.56 0.34
C LEU A 197 -25.52 11.68 0.79
N ASP A 198 -25.88 10.49 1.26
CA ASP A 198 -24.97 9.54 1.89
C ASP A 198 -24.03 8.90 0.86
N GLN A 199 -24.62 8.18 -0.10
CA GLN A 199 -23.90 7.37 -1.07
C GLN A 199 -24.43 7.61 -2.47
N VAL A 200 -23.52 7.88 -3.41
CA VAL A 200 -23.84 8.10 -4.81
C VAL A 200 -23.01 7.14 -5.65
N VAL A 201 -23.69 6.26 -6.39
CA VAL A 201 -23.02 5.40 -7.38
C VAL A 201 -23.25 6.00 -8.76
N LEU A 202 -22.15 6.33 -9.44
CA LEU A 202 -22.16 6.97 -10.75
C LEU A 202 -21.84 5.99 -11.86
N GLU A 203 -22.62 6.09 -12.93
CA GLU A 203 -22.29 5.53 -14.23
C GLU A 203 -21.21 6.37 -14.94
N PRO A 204 -20.48 5.79 -15.91
CA PRO A 204 -19.34 6.49 -16.52
C PRO A 204 -19.64 7.82 -17.18
N TYR A 205 -20.86 8.01 -17.70
CA TYR A 205 -21.28 9.27 -18.32
C TYR A 205 -21.77 10.31 -17.31
N GLN A 206 -22.05 9.92 -16.06
CA GLN A 206 -22.64 10.80 -15.05
C GLN A 206 -21.63 11.65 -14.29
N TRP A 207 -20.32 11.34 -14.39
CA TRP A 207 -19.28 12.06 -13.65
C TRP A 207 -19.33 13.57 -13.89
N LEU A 208 -19.38 14.01 -15.15
CA LEU A 208 -19.41 15.42 -15.50
C LEU A 208 -20.78 16.07 -15.24
N ASP A 209 -21.84 15.28 -15.18
CA ASP A 209 -23.19 15.77 -14.90
C ASP A 209 -23.37 16.06 -13.41
N VAL A 210 -22.89 15.16 -12.56
CA VAL A 210 -23.09 15.16 -11.11
C VAL A 210 -21.98 15.89 -10.38
N VAL A 211 -20.72 15.64 -10.73
CA VAL A 211 -19.53 16.22 -10.10
C VAL A 211 -19.07 17.40 -10.95
N ARG A 212 -19.28 18.61 -10.45
CA ARG A 212 -18.97 19.84 -11.20
C ARG A 212 -18.06 20.75 -10.41
N ILE A 213 -17.12 21.36 -11.10
CA ILE A 213 -16.27 22.41 -10.55
C ILE A 213 -16.85 23.75 -10.98
N LYS A 214 -17.13 24.60 -9.99
CA LYS A 214 -17.58 25.98 -10.21
C LYS A 214 -16.49 26.92 -9.72
N SER A 215 -16.32 28.05 -10.39
CA SER A 215 -15.57 29.16 -9.80
C SER A 215 -16.31 29.60 -8.54
N ALA A 216 -15.61 29.65 -7.41
CA ALA A 216 -16.13 30.32 -6.23
C ALA A 216 -16.10 31.82 -6.58
N GLU A 217 -17.25 32.37 -6.99
CA GLU A 217 -17.37 33.81 -7.20
C GLU A 217 -16.95 34.55 -5.92
N ALA A 218 -16.12 35.57 -6.10
CA ALA A 218 -15.59 36.43 -5.03
C ALA A 218 -16.66 37.39 -4.50
#